data_AF-A0A9X5GTG8-F1
#
_entry.id   AF-A0A9X5GTG8-F1
#
_cell.length_a   1.000
_cell.length_b   1.000
_cell.length_c   1.000
_cell.angle_alpha   90.00
_cell.angle_beta   90.00
_cell.angle_gamma   90.00
#
_symmetry.space_group_name_H-M   'P 1'
#
loop_
_entity.id
_entity.type
_entity.pdbx_description
1 polymer ?
#
loop_
_entity_poly.entity_id
_entity_poly.type
_entity_poly.pdbx_seq_one_letter_code
_entity_poly.pdbx_strand_id
1 'polypeptide(L)'
;MALSFSQHLLYDAKMMQHRFIINVSYIQQRKRGQTMDKRLKFGIKAIIFIIMLLSIPLSSHAYMGQNKDYILTDEKPENLEETHYLEFVSKETYSVKAGDTLWDISESYWGDGTYYQKILDDNADVVSMPEHLMPGSQLQLEKTLYTKAGIEDHISQNQFRYDVIVGKDAFKLEDSYGNRNFNSPYWIYASVPYENDLKEADPYVHWEEFKDEVRRCSKKICGELVSDLSFERYQVTGIGSLCGYHFTFDAGDKEYIIMAYFCYNTTTQSEAFALCEKQRCTKSMLGLIRGKTFYAAVRFLDPGVYYVKAQDYVGSEDWKYPQLRNPFVNAMQRLYSGPLLQAEDYPNDDVIKWKAPELEKLVREELSNLWQLTEEEKQAFMERDMTAGDLAGIEEMDLSYYSVDNGTEEEYMRVQLNGSANNGTDITLYPPVKERLLNTLEDLKHFRELKSLNVILRTPCITNLSCIENLTDLRVLNLDIQSADTQVENVDFLGKLTKLRSLRMGGWYWKKQYNEYFEGITDLSILRNCPHLAYLTLKTGNVESYDFLADLPEIHYLFLSRIWGEKNLVPDESLLPNARFIEIYGEQVRFENGEGYDPPYNLR
;
A
#
# COMPACT_ATOMS: atom_id res chain seq x y z
N MET A 1 8.31 20.57 27.55
CA MET A 1 8.69 19.14 27.46
C MET A 1 8.05 18.24 28.53
N ALA A 2 7.64 18.73 29.71
CA ALA A 2 6.90 17.93 30.71
C ALA A 2 5.36 18.07 30.66
N LEU A 3 4.81 18.94 29.78
CA LEU A 3 3.38 19.23 29.68
C LEU A 3 2.66 18.47 28.54
N SER A 4 3.37 17.89 27.56
CA SER A 4 2.76 17.03 26.53
C SER A 4 2.59 15.58 26.98
N PHE A 5 3.40 15.12 27.95
CA PHE A 5 3.30 13.77 28.52
C PHE A 5 2.03 13.59 29.38
N SER A 6 1.54 14.65 30.03
CA SER A 6 0.36 14.58 30.90
C SER A 6 -0.97 14.62 30.14
N GLN A 7 -1.01 15.17 28.92
CA GLN A 7 -2.22 15.17 28.10
C GLN A 7 -2.48 13.82 27.42
N HIS A 8 -1.43 13.07 27.05
CA HIS A 8 -1.59 11.72 26.48
C HIS A 8 -2.09 10.71 27.53
N LEU A 9 -1.51 10.71 28.73
CA LEU A 9 -1.97 9.86 29.84
C LEU A 9 -3.44 10.13 30.24
N LEU A 10 -3.93 11.37 30.08
CA LEU A 10 -5.33 11.73 30.37
C LEU A 10 -6.30 11.26 29.27
N TYR A 11 -5.82 11.13 28.04
CA TYR A 11 -6.60 10.64 26.89
C TYR A 11 -6.75 9.11 26.97
N ASP A 12 -5.69 8.40 27.35
CA ASP A 12 -5.66 6.95 27.51
C ASP A 12 -6.51 6.45 28.70
N ALA A 13 -6.53 7.21 29.81
CA ALA A 13 -7.40 6.92 30.95
C ALA A 13 -8.91 7.06 30.64
N LYS A 14 -9.28 7.92 29.67
CA LYS A 14 -10.67 8.10 29.23
C LYS A 14 -11.15 6.95 28.32
N MET A 15 -10.27 6.41 27.49
CA MET A 15 -10.56 5.25 26.63
C MET A 15 -10.77 3.96 27.46
N MET A 16 -9.95 3.75 28.50
CA MET A 16 -10.15 2.65 29.46
C MET A 16 -11.44 2.79 30.28
N GLN A 17 -11.81 4.02 30.69
CA GLN A 17 -13.08 4.27 31.40
C GLN A 17 -14.31 3.88 30.58
N HIS A 18 -14.30 4.08 29.26
CA HIS A 18 -15.48 3.86 28.43
C HIS A 18 -15.83 2.38 28.22
N ARG A 19 -14.82 1.48 28.15
CA ARG A 19 -15.05 0.03 28.01
C ARG A 19 -15.61 -0.62 29.28
N PHE A 20 -15.33 -0.07 30.47
CA PHE A 20 -15.82 -0.65 31.74
C PHE A 20 -17.19 -0.08 32.18
N ILE A 21 -17.54 1.15 31.80
CA ILE A 21 -18.83 1.78 32.16
C ILE A 21 -20.01 1.08 31.46
N ILE A 22 -19.83 0.53 30.26
CA ILE A 22 -20.89 -0.13 29.48
C ILE A 22 -21.45 -1.37 30.20
N ASN A 23 -20.64 -2.09 31.00
CA ASN A 23 -21.09 -3.28 31.73
C ASN A 23 -21.86 -2.97 33.04
N VAL A 24 -21.70 -1.77 33.61
CA VAL A 24 -22.41 -1.38 34.86
C VAL A 24 -23.74 -0.69 34.58
N SER A 25 -23.88 -0.07 33.41
CA SER A 25 -25.13 0.59 32.98
C SER A 25 -26.29 -0.38 32.74
N TYR A 26 -26.04 -1.69 32.56
CA TYR A 26 -27.08 -2.70 32.35
C TYR A 26 -27.71 -3.24 33.65
N ILE A 27 -27.16 -2.93 34.83
CA ILE A 27 -27.62 -3.51 36.13
C ILE A 27 -28.40 -2.50 37.01
N GLN A 28 -28.51 -1.21 36.63
CA GLN A 28 -29.17 -0.19 37.46
C GLN A 28 -30.52 0.35 36.95
N GLN A 29 -31.32 -0.46 36.25
CA GLN A 29 -32.76 -0.20 36.12
C GLN A 29 -33.58 -1.07 37.07
N ARG A 30 -33.56 -0.75 38.38
CA ARG A 30 -34.69 -0.95 39.31
C ARG A 30 -34.32 -0.52 40.74
N LYS A 31 -34.76 0.69 41.13
CA LYS A 31 -35.55 0.98 42.36
C LYS A 31 -35.54 2.49 42.65
N ARG A 32 -36.74 3.07 42.61
CA ARG A 32 -37.05 4.42 43.11
C ARG A 32 -36.99 4.44 44.64
N GLY A 33 -36.49 5.54 45.19
CA GLY A 33 -36.89 6.07 46.50
C GLY A 33 -35.85 5.96 47.61
N GLN A 34 -35.07 7.04 47.82
CA GLN A 34 -34.83 7.71 49.11
C GLN A 34 -33.64 8.68 48.97
N THR A 35 -33.84 9.91 49.46
CA THR A 35 -32.92 11.04 49.33
C THR A 35 -31.77 10.91 50.32
N MET A 36 -30.65 10.33 49.87
CA MET A 36 -29.40 10.27 50.62
C MET A 36 -28.56 11.53 50.36
N ASP A 37 -28.00 12.10 51.43
CA ASP A 37 -27.27 13.37 51.47
C ASP A 37 -26.08 13.42 50.48
N LYS A 38 -25.94 14.56 49.77
CA LYS A 38 -24.99 14.73 48.64
C LYS A 38 -23.53 14.57 49.07
N ARG A 39 -23.19 14.88 50.33
CA ARG A 39 -21.82 14.72 50.87
C ARG A 39 -21.42 13.25 51.07
N LEU A 40 -22.36 12.39 51.47
CA LEU A 40 -22.12 10.96 51.63
C LEU A 40 -21.96 10.25 50.27
N LYS A 41 -22.73 10.68 49.25
CA LYS A 41 -22.57 10.21 47.87
C LYS A 41 -21.19 10.55 47.27
N PHE A 42 -20.62 11.69 47.64
CA PHE A 42 -19.29 12.09 47.14
C PHE A 42 -18.18 11.27 47.80
N GLY A 43 -18.28 11.03 49.12
CA GLY A 43 -17.34 10.18 49.86
C GLY A 43 -17.35 8.73 49.36
N ILE A 44 -18.54 8.16 49.14
CA ILE A 44 -18.67 6.78 48.64
C ILE A 44 -18.18 6.67 47.18
N LYS A 45 -18.47 7.66 46.33
CA LYS A 45 -17.94 7.67 44.94
C LYS A 45 -16.43 7.81 44.89
N ALA A 46 -15.83 8.62 45.76
CA ALA A 46 -14.38 8.77 45.85
C ALA A 46 -13.71 7.47 46.35
N ILE A 47 -14.31 6.79 47.33
CA ILE A 47 -13.81 5.50 47.82
C ILE A 47 -13.94 4.41 46.75
N ILE A 48 -15.07 4.33 46.04
CA ILE A 48 -15.24 3.40 44.91
C ILE A 48 -14.25 3.69 43.78
N PHE A 49 -13.96 4.97 43.51
CA PHE A 49 -12.98 5.37 42.50
C PHE A 49 -11.53 5.00 42.90
N ILE A 50 -11.17 5.18 44.17
CA ILE A 50 -9.87 4.78 44.72
C ILE A 50 -9.74 3.25 44.75
N ILE A 51 -10.79 2.53 45.15
CA ILE A 51 -10.82 1.06 45.09
C ILE A 51 -10.71 0.60 43.64
N MET A 52 -11.43 1.23 42.70
CA MET A 52 -11.31 0.93 41.26
C MET A 52 -9.89 1.12 40.75
N LEU A 53 -9.23 2.24 41.08
CA LEU A 53 -7.83 2.52 40.73
C LEU A 53 -6.84 1.52 41.37
N LEU A 54 -7.11 1.05 42.58
CA LEU A 54 -6.30 0.05 43.28
C LEU A 54 -6.59 -1.40 42.85
N SER A 55 -7.75 -1.63 42.23
CA SER A 55 -8.14 -2.92 41.64
C SER A 55 -7.82 -3.04 40.15
N ILE A 56 -7.22 -2.01 39.55
CA ILE A 56 -6.52 -2.17 38.28
C ILE A 56 -5.29 -3.04 38.58
N PRO A 57 -5.20 -4.27 38.05
CA PRO A 57 -4.03 -5.10 38.30
C PRO A 57 -2.77 -4.36 37.84
N LEU A 58 -1.67 -4.45 38.59
CA LEU A 58 -0.40 -3.79 38.24
C LEU A 58 0.11 -4.16 36.82
N SER A 59 -0.44 -5.20 36.20
CA SER A 59 -0.24 -5.59 34.79
C SER A 59 -0.93 -4.69 33.77
N SER A 60 -1.76 -3.71 34.15
CA SER A 60 -2.45 -2.82 33.20
C SER A 60 -1.59 -1.70 32.60
N HIS A 61 -0.28 -1.68 32.87
CA HIS A 61 0.59 -0.78 32.15
C HIS A 61 0.71 -1.33 30.74
N ALA A 62 0.15 -0.61 29.76
CA ALA A 62 0.38 -0.84 28.33
C ALA A 62 1.85 -1.22 28.11
N TYR A 63 2.12 -2.51 27.91
CA TYR A 63 3.47 -2.97 27.68
C TYR A 63 3.89 -2.45 26.31
N MET A 64 4.96 -1.67 26.32
CA MET A 64 5.52 -1.05 25.13
C MET A 64 6.77 -1.84 24.78
N GLY A 65 6.64 -2.78 23.83
CA GLY A 65 7.73 -3.67 23.44
C GLY A 65 8.98 -2.86 23.04
N GLN A 66 10.14 -3.29 23.53
CA GLN A 66 11.45 -2.75 23.19
C GLN A 66 12.05 -3.51 22.01
N ASN A 67 13.08 -2.96 21.35
CA ASN A 67 13.75 -3.62 20.23
C ASN A 67 14.06 -5.10 20.48
N LYS A 68 14.67 -5.41 21.63
CA LYS A 68 15.03 -6.79 21.99
C LYS A 68 13.85 -7.77 22.05
N ASP A 69 12.64 -7.27 22.27
CA ASP A 69 11.45 -8.11 22.46
C ASP A 69 10.91 -8.63 21.12
N TYR A 70 11.26 -7.97 20.02
CA TYR A 70 10.93 -8.42 18.67
C TYR A 70 11.93 -9.42 18.10
N ILE A 71 13.06 -9.68 18.77
CA ILE A 71 14.03 -10.67 18.29
C ILE A 71 13.41 -12.06 18.44
N LEU A 72 13.39 -12.83 17.35
CA LEU A 72 12.87 -14.19 17.34
C LEU A 72 13.82 -15.13 18.11
N THR A 73 13.27 -15.87 19.08
CA THR A 73 14.00 -16.85 19.90
C THR A 73 13.32 -18.22 19.85
N ASP A 74 14.07 -19.28 20.02
CA ASP A 74 13.56 -20.65 20.22
C ASP A 74 13.18 -20.93 21.68
N GLU A 75 13.59 -20.06 22.61
CA GLU A 75 13.19 -20.10 24.00
C GLU A 75 11.83 -19.43 24.21
N LYS A 76 10.88 -20.18 24.80
CA LYS A 76 9.58 -19.66 25.21
C LYS A 76 9.74 -18.61 26.31
N PRO A 77 9.14 -17.41 26.19
CA PRO A 77 9.24 -16.38 27.22
C PRO A 77 8.62 -16.86 28.56
N GLU A 78 9.43 -16.90 29.62
CA GLU A 78 8.95 -17.21 30.97
C GLU A 78 8.27 -15.99 31.61
N ASN A 79 7.21 -16.22 32.38
CA ASN A 79 6.47 -15.20 33.12
C ASN A 79 5.74 -14.14 32.27
N LEU A 80 5.46 -14.44 30.99
CA LEU A 80 4.55 -13.67 30.14
C LEU A 80 3.25 -14.46 29.91
N GLU A 81 2.11 -13.76 29.89
CA GLU A 81 0.83 -14.35 29.49
C GLU A 81 0.82 -14.60 27.97
N GLU A 82 -0.03 -15.53 27.51
CA GLU A 82 -0.09 -15.94 26.10
C GLU A 82 -0.39 -14.80 25.12
N THR A 83 -0.98 -13.70 25.60
CA THR A 83 -1.28 -12.51 24.79
C THR A 83 -0.11 -11.53 24.67
N HIS A 84 0.97 -11.72 25.43
CA HIS A 84 2.16 -10.87 25.49
C HIS A 84 3.39 -11.51 24.82
N TYR A 85 3.20 -12.62 24.12
CA TYR A 85 4.18 -13.16 23.18
C TYR A 85 3.45 -13.67 21.93
N LEU A 86 4.17 -13.87 20.84
CA LEU A 86 3.67 -14.63 19.69
C LEU A 86 4.47 -15.91 19.57
N GLU A 87 3.78 -16.99 19.24
CA GLU A 87 4.38 -18.30 18.97
C GLU A 87 4.20 -18.62 17.48
N PHE A 88 5.32 -18.88 16.80
CA PHE A 88 5.40 -19.18 15.38
C PHE A 88 5.88 -20.62 15.20
N VAL A 89 4.98 -21.51 14.79
CA VAL A 89 5.22 -22.94 14.66
C VAL A 89 5.39 -23.32 13.19
N SER A 90 6.55 -23.81 12.82
CA SER A 90 6.81 -24.40 11.50
C SER A 90 6.85 -25.92 11.63
N LYS A 91 6.06 -26.62 10.80
CA LYS A 91 5.94 -28.09 10.79
C LYS A 91 5.95 -28.61 9.36
N GLU A 92 6.92 -29.44 9.05
CA GLU A 92 7.10 -30.01 7.71
C GLU A 92 7.46 -31.49 7.79
N THR A 93 7.09 -32.24 6.75
CA THR A 93 7.66 -33.56 6.49
C THR A 93 8.54 -33.48 5.26
N TYR A 94 9.82 -33.85 5.41
CA TYR A 94 10.78 -33.81 4.33
C TYR A 94 11.20 -35.21 3.89
N SER A 95 11.08 -35.47 2.59
CA SER A 95 11.63 -36.65 1.94
C SER A 95 13.08 -36.39 1.53
N VAL A 96 14.03 -37.04 2.19
CA VAL A 96 15.46 -36.88 1.96
C VAL A 96 15.82 -37.22 0.50
N LYS A 97 16.57 -36.34 -0.15
CA LYS A 97 17.07 -36.52 -1.51
C LYS A 97 18.52 -36.99 -1.50
N ALA A 98 18.97 -37.55 -2.62
CA ALA A 98 20.36 -37.97 -2.77
C ALA A 98 21.29 -36.76 -2.73
N GLY A 99 22.28 -36.78 -1.82
CA GLY A 99 23.25 -35.71 -1.63
C GLY A 99 22.88 -34.70 -0.53
N ASP A 100 21.70 -34.81 0.07
CA ASP A 100 21.32 -33.95 1.19
C ASP A 100 22.20 -34.20 2.41
N THR A 101 22.43 -33.13 3.19
CA THR A 101 22.93 -33.23 4.56
C THR A 101 21.89 -32.64 5.51
N LEU A 102 21.90 -33.05 6.79
CA LEU A 102 21.03 -32.43 7.80
C LEU A 102 21.29 -30.92 7.94
N TRP A 103 22.51 -30.47 7.67
CA TRP A 103 22.88 -29.06 7.63
C TRP A 103 22.17 -28.33 6.50
N ASP A 104 22.25 -28.84 5.27
CA ASP A 104 21.63 -28.22 4.09
C ASP A 104 20.10 -28.23 4.20
N ILE A 105 19.52 -29.31 4.75
CA ILE A 105 18.07 -29.37 5.02
C ILE A 105 17.69 -28.29 6.03
N SER A 106 18.43 -28.17 7.14
CA SER A 106 18.20 -27.15 8.16
C SER A 106 18.34 -25.73 7.62
N GLU A 107 19.36 -25.47 6.79
CA GLU A 107 19.55 -24.18 6.14
C GLU A 107 18.43 -23.87 5.15
N SER A 108 18.01 -24.86 4.36
CA SER A 108 16.93 -24.69 3.37
C SER A 108 15.56 -24.45 4.00
N TYR A 109 15.26 -25.06 5.15
CA TYR A 109 13.95 -24.95 5.79
C TYR A 109 13.89 -23.84 6.83
N TRP A 110 15.00 -23.56 7.51
CA TRP A 110 15.01 -22.67 8.68
C TRP A 110 16.04 -21.54 8.60
N GLY A 111 16.73 -21.41 7.46
CA GLY A 111 17.71 -20.35 7.20
C GLY A 111 19.00 -20.45 8.01
N ASP A 112 19.19 -21.53 8.76
CA ASP A 112 20.35 -21.72 9.63
C ASP A 112 20.68 -23.22 9.75
N GLY A 113 21.82 -23.63 9.21
CA GLY A 113 22.27 -25.02 9.24
C GLY A 113 22.60 -25.55 10.64
N THR A 114 22.79 -24.66 11.64
CA THR A 114 23.14 -25.07 13.01
C THR A 114 22.03 -25.84 13.72
N TYR A 115 20.79 -25.79 13.23
CA TYR A 115 19.68 -26.59 13.75
C TYR A 115 19.70 -28.05 13.27
N TYR A 116 20.72 -28.51 12.53
CA TYR A 116 20.85 -29.91 12.13
C TYR A 116 20.78 -30.89 13.32
N GLN A 117 21.32 -30.50 14.49
CA GLN A 117 21.30 -31.32 15.70
C GLN A 117 19.86 -31.50 16.21
N LYS A 118 19.04 -30.46 16.12
CA LYS A 118 17.62 -30.54 16.47
C LYS A 118 16.89 -31.48 15.51
N ILE A 119 17.17 -31.43 14.21
CA ILE A 119 16.59 -32.39 13.25
C ILE A 119 16.97 -33.82 13.65
N LEU A 120 18.24 -34.06 14.01
CA LEU A 120 18.70 -35.36 14.44
C LEU A 120 17.99 -35.84 15.71
N ASP A 121 17.87 -34.96 16.72
CA ASP A 121 17.24 -35.28 18.00
C ASP A 121 15.74 -35.57 17.83
N ASP A 122 15.03 -34.76 17.04
CA ASP A 122 13.59 -34.92 16.77
C ASP A 122 13.27 -36.16 15.92
N ASN A 123 14.26 -36.70 15.19
CA ASN A 123 14.12 -37.83 14.27
C ASN A 123 15.03 -39.00 14.65
N ALA A 124 15.37 -39.14 15.93
CA ALA A 124 16.32 -40.16 16.39
C ALA A 124 15.85 -41.61 16.10
N ASP A 125 14.56 -41.82 15.86
CA ASP A 125 13.95 -43.07 15.43
C ASP A 125 14.11 -43.34 13.92
N VAL A 126 14.33 -42.31 13.11
CA VAL A 126 14.54 -42.39 11.66
C VAL A 126 16.03 -42.34 11.29
N VAL A 127 16.79 -41.45 11.93
CA VAL A 127 18.23 -41.21 11.67
C VAL A 127 18.96 -41.08 13.00
N SER A 128 19.87 -42.02 13.28
CA SER A 128 20.60 -42.04 14.55
C SER A 128 21.90 -41.23 14.53
N MET A 129 22.48 -41.00 13.35
CA MET A 129 23.70 -40.21 13.15
C MET A 129 23.63 -39.51 11.78
N PRO A 130 24.23 -38.33 11.58
CA PRO A 130 24.17 -37.62 10.30
C PRO A 130 24.62 -38.46 9.09
N GLU A 131 25.62 -39.33 9.26
CA GLU A 131 26.11 -40.25 8.22
C GLU A 131 25.13 -41.37 7.86
N HIS A 132 24.09 -41.59 8.65
CA HIS A 132 23.03 -42.57 8.40
C HIS A 132 21.84 -41.97 7.65
N LEU A 133 21.92 -40.71 7.22
CA LEU A 133 20.89 -40.07 6.44
C LEU A 133 20.76 -40.75 5.06
N MET A 134 19.64 -41.42 4.82
CA MET A 134 19.38 -42.16 3.59
C MET A 134 18.37 -41.45 2.69
N PRO A 135 18.57 -41.42 1.36
CA PRO A 135 17.56 -40.93 0.43
C PRO A 135 16.24 -41.69 0.58
N GLY A 136 15.13 -40.97 0.62
CA GLY A 136 13.78 -41.48 0.83
C GLY A 136 13.31 -41.49 2.29
N SER A 137 14.21 -41.31 3.26
CA SER A 137 13.83 -41.13 4.68
C SER A 137 12.88 -39.95 4.83
N GLN A 138 11.88 -40.12 5.72
CA GLN A 138 10.93 -39.07 6.06
C GLN A 138 11.35 -38.42 7.38
N LEU A 139 11.78 -37.15 7.31
CA LEU A 139 12.11 -36.37 8.50
C LEU A 139 10.95 -35.46 8.87
N GLN A 140 10.62 -35.41 10.15
CA GLN A 140 9.77 -34.40 10.74
C GLN A 140 10.62 -33.17 11.09
N LEU A 141 10.29 -32.03 10.50
CA LEU A 141 10.97 -30.77 10.77
C LEU A 141 9.99 -29.90 11.56
N GLU A 142 10.22 -29.73 12.86
CA GLU A 142 9.44 -28.85 13.72
C GLU A 142 10.33 -27.76 14.32
N LYS A 143 9.98 -26.48 14.09
CA LYS A 143 10.66 -25.33 14.70
C LYS A 143 9.64 -24.36 15.25
N THR A 144 9.79 -24.02 16.52
CA THR A 144 9.00 -22.98 17.17
C THR A 144 9.87 -21.76 17.44
N LEU A 145 9.38 -20.59 17.03
CA LEU A 145 9.99 -19.31 17.34
C LEU A 145 9.02 -18.47 18.18
N TYR A 146 9.56 -17.59 18.99
CA TYR A 146 8.82 -16.68 19.85
C TYR A 146 9.30 -15.24 19.68
N THR A 147 8.37 -14.28 19.69
CA THR A 147 8.67 -12.90 20.07
C THR A 147 8.26 -12.68 21.51
N LYS A 148 8.98 -11.83 22.26
CA LYS A 148 8.55 -11.40 23.61
C LYS A 148 7.53 -10.26 23.58
N ALA A 149 7.12 -9.85 22.39
CA ALA A 149 5.98 -8.98 22.15
C ALA A 149 4.80 -9.83 21.62
N GLY A 150 3.59 -9.57 22.10
CA GLY A 150 2.34 -10.25 21.76
C GLY A 150 1.24 -9.32 21.23
N ILE A 151 0.05 -9.87 20.96
CA ILE A 151 -1.04 -9.14 20.31
C ILE A 151 -1.58 -7.95 21.13
N GLU A 152 -1.52 -8.05 22.47
CA GLU A 152 -1.95 -6.98 23.38
C GLU A 152 -0.90 -5.87 23.55
N ASP A 153 0.31 -6.07 23.01
CA ASP A 153 1.37 -5.10 23.15
C ASP A 153 1.24 -3.95 22.17
N HIS A 154 1.66 -2.77 22.62
CA HIS A 154 1.61 -1.58 21.81
C HIS A 154 2.82 -1.50 20.88
N ILE A 155 2.55 -1.21 19.62
CA ILE A 155 3.57 -0.79 18.66
C ILE A 155 4.13 0.56 19.15
N SER A 156 5.39 0.55 19.60
CA SER A 156 6.08 1.80 19.86
C SER A 156 6.38 2.50 18.53
N GLN A 157 5.83 3.69 18.32
CA GLN A 157 6.03 4.51 17.10
C GLN A 157 7.52 4.80 16.80
N ASN A 158 8.37 4.78 17.82
CA ASN A 158 9.82 4.93 17.63
C ASN A 158 10.45 3.67 17.03
N GLN A 159 9.79 2.51 17.12
CA GLN A 159 10.27 1.22 16.63
C GLN A 159 9.85 0.93 15.20
N PHE A 160 8.71 1.49 14.78
CA PHE A 160 8.13 1.39 13.46
C PHE A 160 7.77 2.80 13.02
N ARG A 161 8.73 3.53 12.42
CA ARG A 161 8.60 4.95 11.99
C ARG A 161 7.21 5.25 11.44
N TYR A 162 6.74 6.51 11.56
CA TYR A 162 5.38 7.05 11.27
C TYR A 162 4.66 6.60 9.97
N ASP A 163 5.33 5.83 9.13
CA ASP A 163 4.98 5.44 7.80
C ASP A 163 4.42 4.00 7.80
N VAL A 164 3.34 3.76 8.54
CA VAL A 164 2.46 2.61 8.27
C VAL A 164 1.68 2.99 7.01
N ILE A 165 2.38 2.96 5.87
CA ILE A 165 1.88 3.44 4.58
C ILE A 165 0.91 2.42 4.02
N VAL A 166 -0.36 2.80 4.00
CA VAL A 166 -1.38 2.18 3.17
C VAL A 166 -1.39 2.90 1.82
N GLY A 167 -0.72 2.37 0.79
CA GLY A 167 -0.77 3.01 -0.54
C GLY A 167 0.28 2.55 -1.53
N LYS A 168 0.37 3.22 -2.70
CA LYS A 168 1.39 2.98 -3.74
C LYS A 168 2.82 3.35 -3.31
N ASP A 169 2.99 3.85 -2.09
CA ASP A 169 4.22 4.49 -1.61
C ASP A 169 5.13 3.54 -0.80
N ALA A 170 4.83 2.24 -0.79
CA ALA A 170 5.76 1.24 -0.29
C ALA A 170 7.12 1.38 -1.01
N PHE A 171 8.19 1.29 -0.22
CA PHE A 171 9.59 1.54 -0.61
C PHE A 171 9.93 2.97 -1.05
N LYS A 172 9.03 3.95 -0.93
CA LYS A 172 9.46 5.36 -0.99
C LYS A 172 10.38 5.68 0.18
N LEU A 173 11.50 6.34 -0.14
CA LEU A 173 12.53 6.77 0.82
C LEU A 173 12.21 8.14 1.46
N GLU A 174 11.10 8.76 1.05
CA GLU A 174 10.61 10.05 1.54
C GLU A 174 9.30 9.84 2.31
N ASP A 175 9.11 10.61 3.39
CA ASP A 175 7.85 10.60 4.12
C ASP A 175 6.73 11.34 3.34
N SER A 176 5.51 11.32 3.87
CA SER A 176 4.35 11.99 3.24
C SER A 176 4.50 13.51 3.07
N TYR A 177 5.53 14.12 3.65
CA TYR A 177 5.82 15.56 3.57
C TYR A 177 7.04 15.85 2.68
N GLY A 178 7.55 14.85 1.96
CA GLY A 178 8.74 15.00 1.11
C GLY A 178 10.02 15.21 1.91
N ASN A 179 10.00 14.98 3.24
CA ASN A 179 11.22 15.04 4.02
C ASN A 179 11.93 13.69 3.88
N ARG A 180 13.16 13.74 3.38
CA ARG A 180 14.13 12.64 3.54
C ARG A 180 14.58 12.56 5.00
N ASN A 181 13.71 12.06 5.88
CA ASN A 181 13.99 12.08 7.31
C ASN A 181 14.70 10.79 7.82
N PHE A 182 16.00 10.99 8.06
CA PHE A 182 16.91 10.32 9.01
C PHE A 182 17.48 8.92 8.70
N ASN A 183 18.82 8.86 8.66
CA ASN A 183 19.83 7.89 9.14
C ASN A 183 19.52 6.43 9.57
N SER A 184 18.29 5.90 9.46
CA SER A 184 18.04 4.47 9.68
C SER A 184 18.55 3.68 8.47
N PRO A 185 19.10 2.49 8.69
CA PRO A 185 19.48 1.59 7.60
C PRO A 185 18.32 0.72 7.11
N TYR A 186 17.13 0.81 7.72
CA TYR A 186 15.94 0.07 7.31
C TYR A 186 14.62 0.80 7.56
N TRP A 187 13.58 0.34 6.85
CA TRP A 187 12.17 0.72 6.99
C TRP A 187 11.28 -0.50 7.05
N ILE A 188 10.19 -0.40 7.80
CA ILE A 188 9.14 -1.43 7.85
C ILE A 188 7.83 -0.76 7.47
N TYR A 189 7.15 -1.35 6.50
CA TYR A 189 5.84 -0.95 6.03
C TYR A 189 4.87 -2.07 6.39
N ALA A 190 3.65 -1.72 6.78
CA ALA A 190 2.58 -2.68 6.94
C ALA A 190 1.31 -2.14 6.31
N SER A 191 0.58 -2.99 5.60
CA SER A 191 -0.76 -2.68 5.14
C SER A 191 -1.77 -3.09 6.20
N VAL A 192 -2.81 -2.27 6.35
CA VAL A 192 -3.96 -2.60 7.20
C VAL A 192 -4.76 -3.75 6.60
N PRO A 193 -5.53 -4.48 7.41
CA PRO A 193 -6.03 -5.76 6.98
C PRO A 193 -7.13 -5.56 5.95
N TYR A 194 -7.11 -6.44 4.96
CA TYR A 194 -8.20 -6.63 4.03
C TYR A 194 -8.95 -7.91 4.39
N GLU A 195 -10.15 -8.10 3.84
CA GLU A 195 -10.80 -9.41 3.84
C GLU A 195 -9.82 -10.45 3.29
N ASN A 196 -9.74 -11.64 3.89
CA ASN A 196 -8.97 -12.71 3.29
C ASN A 196 -9.69 -13.23 2.04
N ASP A 197 -9.27 -12.74 0.89
CA ASP A 197 -9.76 -13.12 -0.43
C ASP A 197 -8.80 -14.04 -1.20
N LEU A 198 -7.81 -14.63 -0.52
CA LEU A 198 -6.89 -15.63 -1.09
C LEU A 198 -7.64 -16.90 -1.50
N LYS A 199 -8.72 -17.27 -0.80
CA LYS A 199 -9.57 -18.43 -1.10
C LYS A 199 -8.74 -19.71 -1.34
N GLU A 200 -8.84 -20.30 -2.53
CA GLU A 200 -8.12 -21.52 -2.92
C GLU A 200 -6.63 -21.27 -3.21
N ALA A 201 -6.21 -20.01 -3.37
CA ALA A 201 -4.82 -19.62 -3.57
C ALA A 201 -4.08 -19.41 -2.24
N ASP A 202 -4.39 -20.17 -1.19
CA ASP A 202 -3.73 -20.07 0.12
C ASP A 202 -2.22 -20.41 -0.01
N PRO A 203 -1.30 -19.44 0.19
CA PRO A 203 0.14 -19.68 0.07
C PRO A 203 0.68 -20.72 1.07
N TYR A 204 0.07 -20.84 2.25
CA TYR A 204 0.47 -21.79 3.28
C TYR A 204 0.09 -23.20 2.85
N VAL A 205 -1.06 -23.42 2.23
CA VAL A 205 -1.45 -24.75 1.74
C VAL A 205 -0.69 -25.10 0.45
N HIS A 206 -0.61 -24.17 -0.49
CA HIS A 206 -0.03 -24.36 -1.83
C HIS A 206 1.43 -23.86 -1.91
N TRP A 207 2.24 -24.26 -0.94
CA TRP A 207 3.57 -23.66 -0.72
C TRP A 207 4.57 -23.82 -1.86
N GLU A 208 4.63 -24.99 -2.50
CA GLU A 208 5.52 -25.17 -3.66
C GLU A 208 5.08 -24.31 -4.85
N GLU A 209 3.77 -24.21 -5.10
CA GLU A 209 3.22 -23.37 -6.17
C GLU A 209 3.49 -21.88 -5.91
N PHE A 210 3.36 -21.44 -4.65
CA PHE A 210 3.71 -20.09 -4.22
C PHE A 210 5.20 -19.81 -4.46
N LYS A 211 6.10 -20.71 -4.03
CA LYS A 211 7.55 -20.55 -4.25
C LYS A 211 7.90 -20.48 -5.74
N ASP A 212 7.30 -21.33 -6.55
CA ASP A 212 7.55 -21.34 -8.00
C ASP A 212 7.06 -20.05 -8.66
N GLU A 213 5.92 -19.53 -8.23
CA GLU A 213 5.43 -18.24 -8.71
C GLU A 213 6.34 -17.08 -8.30
N VAL A 214 6.80 -17.04 -7.05
CA VAL A 214 7.75 -16.02 -6.57
C VAL A 214 9.06 -16.08 -7.37
N ARG A 215 9.61 -17.27 -7.64
CA ARG A 215 10.80 -17.45 -8.49
C ARG A 215 10.56 -16.98 -9.92
N ARG A 216 9.39 -17.30 -10.49
CA ARG A 216 9.01 -16.85 -11.83
C ARG A 216 8.95 -15.32 -11.89
N CYS A 217 8.34 -14.68 -10.90
CA CYS A 217 8.27 -13.23 -10.80
C CYS A 217 9.66 -12.60 -10.67
N SER A 218 10.48 -13.09 -9.75
CA SER A 218 11.87 -12.66 -9.57
C SER A 218 12.63 -12.66 -10.90
N LYS A 219 12.62 -13.78 -11.62
CA LYS A 219 13.33 -13.90 -12.90
C LYS A 219 12.72 -13.04 -14.01
N LYS A 220 11.39 -12.99 -14.12
CA LYS A 220 10.70 -12.27 -15.20
C LYS A 220 10.83 -10.75 -15.05
N ILE A 221 10.72 -10.24 -13.81
CA ILE A 221 10.63 -8.81 -13.52
C ILE A 221 12.01 -8.21 -13.27
N CYS A 222 12.85 -8.90 -12.50
CA CYS A 222 14.14 -8.37 -12.06
C CYS A 222 15.34 -9.03 -12.75
N GLY A 223 15.16 -10.14 -13.46
CA GLY A 223 16.27 -10.88 -14.09
C GLY A 223 17.33 -11.29 -13.06
N GLU A 224 18.57 -10.88 -13.29
CA GLU A 224 19.73 -11.18 -12.44
C GLU A 224 19.89 -10.19 -11.26
N LEU A 225 19.01 -9.18 -11.13
CA LEU A 225 19.07 -8.20 -10.04
C LEU A 225 18.62 -8.77 -8.69
N VAL A 226 18.16 -10.02 -8.65
CA VAL A 226 17.71 -10.68 -7.42
C VAL A 226 18.64 -11.83 -7.06
N SER A 227 19.10 -11.85 -5.81
CA SER A 227 19.90 -12.93 -5.23
C SER A 227 19.40 -13.26 -3.81
N ASP A 228 19.97 -14.31 -3.20
CA ASP A 228 19.68 -14.72 -1.82
C ASP A 228 18.17 -14.93 -1.51
N LEU A 229 17.40 -15.37 -2.51
CA LEU A 229 15.97 -15.61 -2.36
C LEU A 229 15.72 -16.82 -1.44
N SER A 230 15.06 -16.55 -0.32
CA SER A 230 14.75 -17.53 0.72
C SER A 230 13.29 -17.42 1.14
N PHE A 231 12.74 -18.52 1.66
CA PHE A 231 11.32 -18.69 1.91
C PHE A 231 11.08 -19.26 3.29
N GLU A 232 9.98 -18.85 3.91
CA GLU A 232 9.56 -19.42 5.19
C GLU A 232 8.07 -19.30 5.45
N ARG A 233 7.54 -20.25 6.23
CA ARG A 233 6.13 -20.26 6.66
C ARG A 233 5.98 -20.79 8.08
N TYR A 234 5.01 -20.25 8.81
CA TYR A 234 4.69 -20.58 10.19
C TYR A 234 3.18 -20.54 10.42
N GLN A 235 2.66 -21.39 11.29
CA GLN A 235 1.38 -21.18 11.96
C GLN A 235 1.61 -20.32 13.19
N VAL A 236 0.90 -19.21 13.28
CA VAL A 236 0.92 -18.32 14.45
C VAL A 236 -0.16 -18.80 15.41
N THR A 237 0.24 -19.30 16.58
CA THR A 237 -0.68 -19.95 17.54
C THR A 237 -1.86 -19.04 17.87
N GLY A 238 -3.07 -19.55 17.66
CA GLY A 238 -4.32 -18.84 17.95
C GLY A 238 -4.67 -17.71 16.97
N ILE A 239 -3.88 -17.48 15.92
CA ILE A 239 -4.07 -16.36 15.00
C ILE A 239 -4.30 -16.83 13.56
N GLY A 240 -3.34 -17.51 12.93
CA GLY A 240 -3.45 -17.87 11.51
C GLY A 240 -2.13 -18.22 10.86
N SER A 241 -2.14 -18.29 9.53
CA SER A 241 -0.96 -18.62 8.72
C SER A 241 -0.10 -17.39 8.47
N LEU A 242 1.22 -17.55 8.57
CA LEU A 242 2.22 -16.57 8.15
C LEU A 242 3.09 -17.19 7.06
N CYS A 243 3.15 -16.56 5.90
CA CYS A 243 4.01 -16.94 4.79
C CYS A 243 4.88 -15.76 4.38
N GLY A 244 6.10 -16.03 3.93
CA GLY A 244 6.93 -14.96 3.42
C GLY A 244 8.19 -15.43 2.74
N TYR A 245 8.91 -14.43 2.24
CA TYR A 245 10.18 -14.63 1.59
C TYR A 245 11.01 -13.36 1.73
N HIS A 246 12.32 -13.51 1.56
CA HIS A 246 13.24 -12.39 1.52
C HIS A 246 14.27 -12.59 0.43
N PHE A 247 14.84 -11.50 -0.06
CA PHE A 247 15.83 -11.51 -1.13
C PHE A 247 16.72 -10.27 -1.07
N THR A 248 17.89 -10.37 -1.67
CA THR A 248 18.72 -9.22 -2.01
C THR A 248 18.29 -8.70 -3.39
N PHE A 249 18.07 -7.40 -3.50
CA PHE A 249 17.82 -6.68 -4.74
C PHE A 249 18.98 -5.73 -5.03
N ASP A 250 19.59 -5.87 -6.20
CA ASP A 250 20.56 -4.92 -6.74
C ASP A 250 19.82 -3.76 -7.42
N ALA A 251 19.85 -2.59 -6.80
CA ALA A 251 19.23 -1.38 -7.33
C ALA A 251 20.13 -0.66 -8.34
N GLY A 252 21.38 -1.10 -8.55
CA GLY A 252 22.38 -0.45 -9.38
C GLY A 252 23.32 0.44 -8.56
N ASP A 253 22.79 1.37 -7.76
CA ASP A 253 23.60 2.20 -6.85
C ASP A 253 23.90 1.51 -5.51
N LYS A 254 22.99 0.65 -5.05
CA LYS A 254 23.00 -0.01 -3.74
C LYS A 254 22.37 -1.39 -3.81
N GLU A 255 22.60 -2.20 -2.78
CA GLU A 255 21.86 -3.44 -2.57
C GLU A 255 20.88 -3.28 -1.41
N TYR A 256 19.68 -3.80 -1.60
CA TYR A 256 18.63 -3.81 -0.60
C TYR A 256 18.27 -5.24 -0.21
N ILE A 257 18.17 -5.54 1.09
CA ILE A 257 17.51 -6.76 1.56
C ILE A 257 16.04 -6.43 1.77
N ILE A 258 15.17 -7.10 1.02
CA ILE A 258 13.73 -6.95 1.09
C ILE A 258 13.14 -8.19 1.74
N MET A 259 12.29 -8.00 2.74
CA MET A 259 11.55 -9.08 3.40
C MET A 259 10.06 -8.82 3.24
N ALA A 260 9.31 -9.81 2.77
CA ALA A 260 7.87 -9.72 2.55
C ALA A 260 7.17 -10.83 3.34
N TYR A 261 6.27 -10.46 4.24
CA TYR A 261 5.48 -11.40 5.04
C TYR A 261 4.00 -11.08 4.94
N PHE A 262 3.23 -12.14 4.75
CA PHE A 262 1.78 -12.12 4.59
C PHE A 262 1.20 -12.98 5.70
N CYS A 263 0.38 -12.36 6.57
CA CYS A 263 -0.32 -13.04 7.63
C CYS A 263 -1.81 -13.08 7.27
N TYR A 264 -2.49 -14.19 7.52
CA TYR A 264 -3.92 -14.30 7.24
C TYR A 264 -4.58 -15.40 8.08
N ASN A 265 -5.87 -15.18 8.35
CA ASN A 265 -6.76 -16.14 8.98
C ASN A 265 -7.99 -16.34 8.09
N THR A 266 -9.04 -17.01 8.57
CA THR A 266 -10.23 -17.29 7.76
C THR A 266 -11.02 -16.04 7.32
N THR A 267 -10.74 -14.87 7.91
CA THR A 267 -11.50 -13.63 7.70
C THR A 267 -10.66 -12.46 7.19
N THR A 268 -9.41 -12.32 7.62
CA THR A 268 -8.58 -11.15 7.35
C THR A 268 -7.18 -11.56 6.92
N GLN A 269 -6.55 -10.68 6.14
CA GLN A 269 -5.16 -10.77 5.72
C GLN A 269 -4.45 -9.44 5.91
N SER A 270 -3.14 -9.48 6.13
CA SER A 270 -2.26 -8.33 6.30
C SER A 270 -0.90 -8.60 5.66
N GLU A 271 -0.20 -7.54 5.29
CA GLU A 271 1.13 -7.62 4.69
C GLU A 271 2.09 -6.73 5.45
N ALA A 272 3.33 -7.20 5.66
CA ALA A 272 4.40 -6.38 6.16
C ALA A 272 5.69 -6.59 5.35
N PHE A 273 6.34 -5.47 5.03
CA PHE A 273 7.56 -5.44 4.23
C PHE A 273 8.66 -4.74 5.01
N ALA A 274 9.86 -5.31 5.01
CA ALA A 274 11.07 -4.60 5.41
C ALA A 274 11.93 -4.27 4.20
N LEU A 275 12.46 -3.06 4.17
CA LEU A 275 13.46 -2.60 3.22
C LEU A 275 14.73 -2.24 3.99
N CYS A 276 15.85 -2.89 3.69
CA CYS A 276 17.10 -2.74 4.42
C CYS A 276 18.25 -2.39 3.46
N GLU A 277 18.98 -1.31 3.69
CA GLU A 277 20.23 -1.02 2.97
C GLU A 277 21.32 -2.02 3.42
N LYS A 278 21.66 -2.98 2.56
CA LYS A 278 22.47 -4.16 2.90
C LYS A 278 23.78 -3.79 3.58
N GLN A 279 24.50 -2.81 3.04
CA GLN A 279 25.82 -2.40 3.52
C GLN A 279 25.78 -1.70 4.90
N ARG A 280 24.61 -1.23 5.35
CA ARG A 280 24.43 -0.56 6.64
C ARG A 280 23.80 -1.47 7.70
N CYS A 281 23.42 -2.70 7.33
CA CYS A 281 22.75 -3.65 8.20
C CYS A 281 23.69 -4.75 8.71
N THR A 282 23.84 -4.84 10.04
CA THR A 282 24.54 -5.97 10.68
C THR A 282 23.63 -7.20 10.74
N LYS A 283 24.21 -8.40 10.91
CA LYS A 283 23.44 -9.65 11.11
C LYS A 283 22.44 -9.56 12.27
N SER A 284 22.85 -8.96 13.40
CA SER A 284 21.96 -8.76 14.56
C SER A 284 20.80 -7.82 14.24
N MET A 285 21.03 -6.78 13.43
CA MET A 285 20.00 -5.86 13.00
C MET A 285 19.02 -6.54 12.04
N LEU A 286 19.49 -7.36 11.10
CA LEU A 286 18.62 -8.14 10.23
C LEU A 286 17.73 -9.12 11.00
N GLY A 287 18.25 -9.77 12.04
CA GLY A 287 17.44 -10.62 12.93
C GLY A 287 16.35 -9.85 13.68
N LEU A 288 16.67 -8.65 14.17
CA LEU A 288 15.70 -7.73 14.77
C LEU A 288 14.64 -7.28 13.77
N ILE A 289 15.04 -6.87 12.56
CA ILE A 289 14.14 -6.38 11.53
C ILE A 289 13.17 -7.50 11.12
N ARG A 290 13.69 -8.70 10.86
CA ARG A 290 12.87 -9.88 10.55
C ARG A 290 11.79 -10.11 11.59
N GLY A 291 12.13 -10.13 12.87
CA GLY A 291 11.15 -10.33 13.93
C GLY A 291 10.17 -9.17 14.13
N LYS A 292 10.59 -7.92 13.90
CA LYS A 292 9.68 -6.78 13.82
C LYS A 292 8.68 -6.92 12.67
N THR A 293 9.11 -7.39 11.50
CA THR A 293 8.23 -7.56 10.35
C THR A 293 7.25 -8.71 10.55
N PHE A 294 7.66 -9.81 11.20
CA PHE A 294 6.75 -10.88 11.66
C PHE A 294 5.67 -10.30 12.58
N TYR A 295 6.10 -9.58 13.61
CA TYR A 295 5.20 -8.95 14.56
C TYR A 295 4.24 -7.97 13.85
N ALA A 296 4.74 -7.15 12.92
CA ALA A 296 3.91 -6.23 12.16
C ALA A 296 2.87 -6.98 11.30
N ALA A 297 3.27 -8.00 10.55
CA ALA A 297 2.33 -8.80 9.76
C ALA A 297 1.21 -9.35 10.66
N VAL A 298 1.54 -9.93 11.81
CA VAL A 298 0.55 -10.46 12.75
C VAL A 298 -0.33 -9.35 13.37
N ARG A 299 0.29 -8.29 13.90
CA ARG A 299 -0.39 -7.24 14.65
C ARG A 299 -1.36 -6.45 13.79
N PHE A 300 -1.08 -6.32 12.50
CA PHE A 300 -1.94 -5.63 11.53
C PHE A 300 -3.05 -6.52 10.95
N LEU A 301 -3.27 -7.74 11.45
CA LEU A 301 -4.52 -8.48 11.19
C LEU A 301 -5.75 -7.83 11.82
N ASP A 302 -5.56 -7.10 12.93
CA ASP A 302 -6.56 -6.22 13.54
C ASP A 302 -5.87 -5.00 14.20
N PRO A 303 -5.57 -3.96 13.41
CA PRO A 303 -4.90 -2.75 13.91
C PRO A 303 -5.83 -1.86 14.74
N GLY A 304 -7.13 -2.15 14.82
CA GLY A 304 -8.15 -1.26 15.38
C GLY A 304 -8.39 0.03 14.59
N VAL A 305 -7.67 0.24 13.47
CA VAL A 305 -7.79 1.38 12.54
C VAL A 305 -7.73 0.87 11.11
N TYR A 306 -8.80 1.08 10.35
CA TYR A 306 -8.97 0.52 9.01
C TYR A 306 -8.84 1.62 7.95
N TYR A 307 -8.19 1.30 6.83
CA TYR A 307 -8.09 2.17 5.65
C TYR A 307 -8.64 1.46 4.44
N VAL A 308 -9.09 2.26 3.48
CA VAL A 308 -9.78 1.76 2.31
C VAL A 308 -8.80 1.40 1.20
N LYS A 309 -8.98 0.23 0.60
CA LYS A 309 -8.33 -0.14 -0.67
C LYS A 309 -9.02 0.61 -1.82
N ALA A 310 -8.38 1.68 -2.31
CA ALA A 310 -8.88 2.53 -3.39
C ALA A 310 -8.22 2.26 -4.76
N GLN A 311 -7.37 1.23 -4.84
CA GLN A 311 -6.68 0.80 -6.06
C GLN A 311 -6.15 -0.63 -5.88
N ASP A 312 -5.82 -1.29 -6.98
CA ASP A 312 -5.15 -2.59 -6.94
C ASP A 312 -3.76 -2.50 -6.32
N TYR A 313 -3.30 -3.66 -5.84
CA TYR A 313 -1.94 -3.80 -5.36
C TYR A 313 -0.94 -3.71 -6.53
N VAL A 314 0.22 -3.13 -6.22
CA VAL A 314 1.34 -3.03 -7.17
C VAL A 314 1.75 -4.44 -7.60
N GLY A 315 1.80 -4.65 -8.92
CA GLY A 315 2.13 -5.93 -9.54
C GLY A 315 1.04 -6.99 -9.50
N SER A 316 -0.21 -6.60 -9.27
CA SER A 316 -1.36 -7.53 -9.25
C SER A 316 -1.55 -8.31 -10.55
N GLU A 317 -1.18 -7.75 -11.71
CA GLU A 317 -1.21 -8.46 -13.01
C GLU A 317 0.05 -9.30 -13.28
N ASP A 318 1.09 -9.15 -12.45
CA ASP A 318 2.40 -9.76 -12.68
C ASP A 318 2.56 -11.12 -12.00
N TRP A 319 1.56 -11.55 -11.23
CA TRP A 319 1.57 -12.83 -10.53
C TRP A 319 0.18 -13.39 -10.18
N LYS A 320 0.15 -14.65 -9.75
CA LYS A 320 -1.08 -15.38 -9.38
C LYS A 320 -1.76 -14.92 -8.08
N TYR A 321 -1.20 -13.93 -7.39
CA TYR A 321 -1.69 -13.43 -6.11
C TYR A 321 -2.08 -11.94 -6.19
N PRO A 322 -3.06 -11.54 -7.01
CA PRO A 322 -3.47 -10.13 -7.17
C PRO A 322 -3.97 -9.47 -5.87
N GLN A 323 -4.29 -10.29 -4.86
CA GLN A 323 -4.66 -9.90 -3.50
C GLN A 323 -3.46 -9.42 -2.67
N LEU A 324 -2.23 -9.67 -3.12
CA LEU A 324 -1.00 -9.32 -2.43
C LEU A 324 -0.17 -8.38 -3.31
N ARG A 325 0.68 -7.57 -2.69
CA ARG A 325 1.68 -6.73 -3.38
C ARG A 325 2.84 -7.57 -3.85
N ASN A 326 3.22 -7.40 -5.11
CA ASN A 326 4.42 -7.99 -5.67
C ASN A 326 5.65 -7.11 -5.35
N PRO A 327 6.54 -7.52 -4.43
CA PRO A 327 7.69 -6.72 -4.01
C PRO A 327 8.73 -6.53 -5.13
N PHE A 328 8.77 -7.41 -6.14
CA PHE A 328 9.69 -7.27 -7.27
C PHE A 328 9.30 -6.10 -8.16
N VAL A 329 8.01 -5.98 -8.50
CA VAL A 329 7.49 -4.84 -9.26
C VAL A 329 7.72 -3.55 -8.50
N ASN A 330 7.43 -3.57 -7.19
CA ASN A 330 7.59 -2.38 -6.37
C ASN A 330 9.07 -1.97 -6.20
N ALA A 331 10.00 -2.93 -6.10
CA ALA A 331 11.44 -2.68 -6.07
C ALA A 331 11.94 -2.08 -7.39
N MET A 332 11.54 -2.65 -8.53
CA MET A 332 11.89 -2.10 -9.85
C MET A 332 11.36 -0.67 -10.03
N GLN A 333 10.12 -0.39 -9.62
CA GLN A 333 9.52 0.92 -9.78
C GLN A 333 10.11 2.01 -8.86
N ARG A 334 10.65 1.63 -7.69
CA ARG A 334 10.97 2.61 -6.62
C ARG A 334 12.41 2.63 -6.16
N LEU A 335 13.17 1.57 -6.43
CA LEU A 335 14.55 1.44 -5.98
C LEU A 335 15.52 1.38 -7.15
N TYR A 336 15.17 0.70 -8.25
CA TYR A 336 16.07 0.55 -9.38
C TYR A 336 16.51 1.90 -9.93
N SER A 337 17.81 2.12 -9.96
CA SER A 337 18.47 3.33 -10.41
C SER A 337 19.33 3.10 -11.65
N GLY A 338 19.19 1.96 -12.34
CA GLY A 338 19.85 1.72 -13.62
C GLY A 338 19.08 2.35 -14.79
N PRO A 339 19.69 2.38 -15.99
CA PRO A 339 19.06 2.99 -17.16
C PRO A 339 17.84 2.19 -17.61
N LEU A 340 16.81 2.91 -18.06
CA LEU A 340 15.73 2.34 -18.86
C LEU A 340 16.31 1.88 -20.21
N LEU A 341 16.01 0.66 -20.61
CA LEU A 341 16.49 0.13 -21.89
C LEU A 341 15.70 0.75 -23.04
N GLN A 342 16.42 1.27 -24.04
CA GLN A 342 15.84 1.74 -25.29
C GLN A 342 15.36 0.55 -26.13
N ALA A 343 14.22 0.71 -26.81
CA ALA A 343 13.74 -0.31 -27.73
C ALA A 343 14.58 -0.32 -29.02
N GLU A 344 15.17 -1.47 -29.37
CA GLU A 344 15.98 -1.61 -30.60
C GLU A 344 15.11 -1.78 -31.86
N ASP A 345 13.99 -2.51 -31.75
CA ASP A 345 13.10 -2.85 -32.88
C ASP A 345 11.63 -2.54 -32.52
N TYR A 346 11.27 -1.25 -32.51
CA TYR A 346 9.90 -0.84 -32.17
C TYR A 346 8.94 -0.91 -33.37
N PRO A 347 7.78 -1.60 -33.26
CA PRO A 347 6.82 -1.68 -34.36
C PRO A 347 6.18 -0.31 -34.69
N ASN A 348 6.19 0.08 -35.97
CA ASN A 348 5.68 1.37 -36.45
C ASN A 348 6.35 2.56 -35.75
N ASP A 349 7.68 2.55 -35.74
CA ASP A 349 8.52 3.61 -35.17
C ASP A 349 8.54 4.87 -36.02
N ASP A 350 7.41 5.58 -36.05
CA ASP A 350 7.24 6.82 -36.81
C ASP A 350 7.74 8.04 -36.03
N VAL A 351 8.23 9.05 -36.76
CA VAL A 351 8.57 10.36 -36.19
C VAL A 351 7.33 11.04 -35.61
N ILE A 352 7.43 11.49 -34.35
CA ILE A 352 6.36 12.18 -33.64
C ILE A 352 6.32 13.64 -34.07
N LYS A 353 5.10 14.12 -34.36
CA LYS A 353 4.84 15.55 -34.63
C LYS A 353 4.14 16.18 -33.43
N TRP A 354 4.92 16.82 -32.57
CA TRP A 354 4.46 17.46 -31.36
C TRP A 354 3.61 18.69 -31.64
N LYS A 355 2.49 18.82 -30.91
CA LYS A 355 1.65 20.02 -30.91
C LYS A 355 1.97 20.95 -29.75
N ALA A 356 2.52 20.43 -28.65
CA ALA A 356 2.97 21.17 -27.48
C ALA A 356 4.52 21.07 -27.37
N PRO A 357 5.28 22.06 -27.91
CA PRO A 357 6.73 21.97 -27.97
C PRO A 357 7.41 22.00 -26.59
N GLU A 358 6.81 22.65 -25.60
CA GLU A 358 7.30 22.69 -24.23
C GLU A 358 7.10 21.34 -23.54
N LEU A 359 6.01 20.63 -23.87
CA LEU A 359 5.80 19.25 -23.41
C LEU A 359 6.85 18.32 -24.02
N GLU A 360 7.11 18.44 -25.33
CA GLU A 360 8.19 17.70 -26.00
C GLU A 360 9.53 17.89 -25.29
N LYS A 361 9.88 19.14 -24.97
CA LYS A 361 11.13 19.46 -24.29
C LYS A 361 11.23 18.77 -22.93
N LEU A 362 10.18 18.83 -22.10
CA LEU A 362 10.18 18.15 -20.80
C LEU A 362 10.27 16.63 -20.95
N VAL A 363 9.59 16.05 -21.94
CA VAL A 363 9.64 14.60 -22.23
C VAL A 363 11.06 14.19 -22.63
N ARG A 364 11.74 14.96 -23.48
CA ARG A 364 13.13 14.67 -23.87
C ARG A 364 14.09 14.71 -22.68
N GLU A 365 13.92 15.67 -21.78
CA GLU A 365 14.71 15.75 -20.54
C GLU A 365 14.45 14.53 -19.65
N GLU A 366 13.18 14.15 -19.43
CA GLU A 366 12.82 12.96 -18.67
C GLU A 366 13.42 11.67 -19.28
N LEU A 367 13.32 11.49 -20.60
CA LEU A 367 13.90 10.32 -21.28
C LEU A 367 15.43 10.30 -21.19
N SER A 368 16.08 11.45 -21.36
CA SER A 368 17.55 11.56 -21.21
C SER A 368 18.00 11.13 -19.82
N ASN A 369 17.24 11.50 -18.79
CA ASN A 369 17.49 11.11 -17.41
C ASN A 369 17.24 9.61 -17.18
N LEU A 370 16.12 9.09 -17.70
CA LEU A 370 15.77 7.67 -17.57
C LEU A 370 16.78 6.76 -18.27
N TRP A 371 17.28 7.16 -19.44
CA TRP A 371 18.31 6.43 -20.18
C TRP A 371 19.73 6.67 -19.67
N GLN A 372 19.91 7.64 -18.77
CA GLN A 372 21.21 8.04 -18.21
C GLN A 372 22.25 8.40 -19.30
N LEU A 373 21.80 9.16 -20.30
CA LEU A 373 22.64 9.57 -21.42
C LEU A 373 23.83 10.42 -20.94
N THR A 374 24.98 10.27 -21.60
CA THR A 374 26.07 11.25 -21.45
C THR A 374 25.67 12.61 -22.03
N GLU A 375 26.41 13.67 -21.74
CA GLU A 375 26.14 15.00 -22.30
C GLU A 375 26.18 15.00 -23.84
N GLU A 376 27.09 14.23 -24.43
CA GLU A 376 27.18 14.08 -25.89
C GLU A 376 25.99 13.33 -26.47
N GLU A 377 25.57 12.23 -25.84
CA GLU A 377 24.40 11.46 -26.24
C GLU A 377 23.11 12.26 -26.08
N LYS A 378 22.99 13.02 -24.98
CA LYS A 378 21.90 13.94 -24.73
C LYS A 378 21.82 15.01 -25.80
N GLN A 379 22.94 15.66 -26.13
CA GLN A 379 22.97 16.68 -27.19
C GLN A 379 22.52 16.08 -28.53
N ALA A 380 23.02 14.91 -28.89
CA ALA A 380 22.62 14.21 -30.11
C ALA A 380 21.12 13.84 -30.11
N PHE A 381 20.59 13.41 -28.96
CA PHE A 381 19.18 13.11 -28.79
C PHE A 381 18.29 14.35 -28.94
N MET A 382 18.69 15.48 -28.35
CA MET A 382 17.96 16.74 -28.44
C MET A 382 17.91 17.33 -29.85
N GLU A 383 18.90 17.03 -30.70
CA GLU A 383 18.98 17.53 -32.07
C GLU A 383 18.22 16.67 -33.10
N ARG A 384 17.97 15.39 -32.80
CA ARG A 384 17.23 14.50 -33.70
C ARG A 384 15.72 14.52 -33.46
N ASP A 385 14.98 14.12 -34.48
CA ASP A 385 13.55 13.85 -34.38
C ASP A 385 13.30 12.72 -33.36
N MET A 386 12.30 12.90 -32.50
CA MET A 386 11.85 11.87 -31.56
C MET A 386 10.83 10.95 -32.24
N THR A 387 10.94 9.66 -31.99
CA THR A 387 10.13 8.62 -32.63
C THR A 387 9.22 7.93 -31.61
N ALA A 388 8.27 7.10 -32.08
CA ALA A 388 7.37 6.36 -31.19
C ALA A 388 8.11 5.38 -30.27
N GLY A 389 9.20 4.78 -30.76
CA GLY A 389 10.07 3.85 -30.04
C GLY A 389 10.86 4.51 -28.92
N ASP A 390 11.10 5.83 -29.00
CA ASP A 390 11.66 6.59 -27.88
C ASP A 390 10.72 6.63 -26.66
N LEU A 391 9.41 6.43 -26.86
CA LEU A 391 8.42 6.38 -25.78
C LEU A 391 8.12 4.94 -25.31
N ALA A 392 8.80 3.94 -25.87
CA ALA A 392 8.62 2.54 -25.49
C ALA A 392 9.03 2.31 -24.02
N GLY A 393 8.26 1.48 -23.31
CA GLY A 393 8.50 1.20 -21.90
C GLY A 393 8.05 2.31 -20.93
N ILE A 394 7.45 3.40 -21.41
CA ILE A 394 6.84 4.42 -20.56
C ILE A 394 5.44 3.97 -20.13
N GLU A 395 5.32 3.56 -18.86
CA GLU A 395 4.09 2.97 -18.29
C GLU A 395 3.37 3.91 -17.30
N GLU A 396 4.07 4.89 -16.72
CA GLU A 396 3.50 5.88 -15.79
C GLU A 396 3.85 7.31 -16.22
N MET A 397 2.85 8.20 -16.20
CA MET A 397 3.05 9.64 -16.40
C MET A 397 2.28 10.47 -15.36
N ASP A 398 2.98 11.37 -14.69
CA ASP A 398 2.39 12.49 -13.95
C ASP A 398 2.58 13.79 -14.75
N LEU A 399 1.49 14.42 -15.19
CA LEU A 399 1.48 15.71 -15.87
C LEU A 399 0.78 16.75 -14.98
N SER A 400 1.49 17.82 -14.64
CA SER A 400 0.92 18.93 -13.88
C SER A 400 1.06 20.25 -14.63
N TYR A 401 -0.01 21.04 -14.70
CA TYR A 401 0.00 22.37 -15.32
C TYR A 401 -0.84 23.37 -14.50
N TYR A 402 -0.28 24.56 -14.28
CA TYR A 402 -0.89 25.64 -13.52
C TYR A 402 -0.78 26.93 -14.33
N SER A 403 -1.91 27.53 -14.67
CA SER A 403 -1.96 28.78 -15.42
C SER A 403 -1.99 30.01 -14.50
N VAL A 404 -1.62 31.19 -15.03
CA VAL A 404 -1.60 32.49 -14.32
C VAL A 404 -2.97 32.85 -13.70
N ASP A 405 -4.07 32.39 -14.31
CA ASP A 405 -5.43 32.69 -13.87
C ASP A 405 -5.77 32.01 -12.53
N ASN A 406 -4.88 31.15 -12.04
CA ASN A 406 -4.91 30.55 -10.70
C ASN A 406 -4.54 31.56 -9.58
N GLY A 407 -4.34 32.83 -9.92
CA GLY A 407 -3.87 33.86 -9.00
C GLY A 407 -2.39 33.70 -8.63
N THR A 408 -1.63 33.01 -9.48
CA THR A 408 -0.17 32.97 -9.49
C THR A 408 0.32 34.01 -10.51
N GLU A 409 1.50 34.59 -10.29
CA GLU A 409 2.15 35.47 -11.28
C GLU A 409 2.90 34.66 -12.36
N GLU A 410 2.75 33.33 -12.40
CA GLU A 410 3.60 32.39 -13.12
C GLU A 410 2.77 31.28 -13.76
N GLU A 411 3.18 30.82 -14.95
CA GLU A 411 2.75 29.53 -15.50
C GLU A 411 3.78 28.46 -15.14
N TYR A 412 3.30 27.29 -14.74
CA TYR A 412 4.13 26.17 -14.34
C TYR A 412 3.65 24.88 -15.00
N MET A 413 4.58 24.12 -15.59
CA MET A 413 4.31 22.79 -16.12
C MET A 413 5.38 21.80 -15.63
N ARG A 414 4.97 20.60 -15.26
CA ARG A 414 5.83 19.51 -14.80
C ARG A 414 5.40 18.20 -15.43
N VAL A 415 6.40 17.41 -15.84
CA VAL A 415 6.23 16.04 -16.32
C VAL A 415 7.12 15.11 -15.50
N GLN A 416 6.59 13.96 -15.13
CA GLN A 416 7.38 12.85 -14.58
C GLN A 416 7.02 11.57 -15.32
N LEU A 417 8.02 10.86 -15.82
CA LEU A 417 7.84 9.56 -16.50
C LEU A 417 8.42 8.43 -15.66
N ASN A 418 7.69 7.32 -15.52
CA ASN A 418 8.09 6.10 -14.79
C ASN A 418 8.69 6.36 -13.39
N GLY A 419 8.20 7.40 -12.70
CA GLY A 419 8.72 7.76 -11.39
C GLY A 419 10.21 8.10 -11.37
N SER A 420 10.71 8.74 -12.44
CA SER A 420 12.10 9.22 -12.56
C SER A 420 12.62 9.81 -11.24
N ALA A 421 13.90 9.55 -10.90
CA ALA A 421 14.48 9.65 -9.54
C ALA A 421 14.41 11.04 -8.84
N ASN A 422 13.85 12.06 -9.50
CA ASN A 422 13.62 13.40 -8.98
C ASN A 422 12.12 13.69 -8.87
N ASN A 423 11.76 14.90 -8.46
CA ASN A 423 10.39 15.37 -8.60
C ASN A 423 10.06 15.71 -10.07
N GLY A 424 10.35 14.84 -11.04
CA GLY A 424 10.17 15.09 -12.48
C GLY A 424 10.96 16.30 -13.02
N THR A 425 10.68 16.68 -14.27
CA THR A 425 11.23 17.87 -14.92
C THR A 425 10.14 18.93 -15.08
N ASP A 426 10.45 20.17 -14.75
CA ASP A 426 9.52 21.28 -14.79
C ASP A 426 10.04 22.52 -15.55
N ILE A 427 9.11 23.38 -15.92
CA ILE A 427 9.36 24.70 -16.49
C ILE A 427 8.40 25.70 -15.86
N THR A 428 8.95 26.84 -15.45
CA THR A 428 8.20 27.99 -14.95
C THR A 428 8.43 29.18 -15.86
N LEU A 429 7.35 29.82 -16.31
CA LEU A 429 7.41 31.06 -17.08
C LEU A 429 6.81 32.22 -16.28
N TYR A 430 7.52 33.35 -16.33
CA TYR A 430 7.10 34.63 -15.79
C TYR A 430 6.49 35.47 -16.93
N PRO A 431 5.17 35.71 -16.94
CA PRO A 431 4.49 36.55 -17.93
C PRO A 431 5.12 37.95 -18.01
N PRO A 432 5.12 38.62 -19.18
CA PRO A 432 3.92 38.88 -19.98
C PRO A 432 3.83 38.06 -21.28
N VAL A 433 4.49 36.90 -21.33
CA VAL A 433 4.48 36.00 -22.48
C VAL A 433 3.04 35.63 -22.85
N LYS A 434 2.67 35.81 -24.12
CA LYS A 434 1.30 35.58 -24.64
C LYS A 434 0.96 34.11 -24.85
N GLU A 435 1.95 33.24 -24.91
CA GLU A 435 1.77 31.83 -25.25
C GLU A 435 1.71 30.97 -23.99
N ARG A 436 0.68 30.13 -23.90
CA ARG A 436 0.45 29.18 -22.80
C ARG A 436 1.45 28.03 -22.92
N LEU A 437 2.03 27.58 -21.80
CA LEU A 437 2.92 26.40 -21.79
C LEU A 437 2.21 25.12 -22.29
N LEU A 438 0.90 25.02 -22.05
CA LEU A 438 0.11 23.86 -22.45
C LEU A 438 -1.28 24.31 -22.89
N ASN A 439 -1.59 24.11 -24.17
CA ASN A 439 -2.88 24.46 -24.78
C ASN A 439 -3.64 23.24 -25.33
N THR A 440 -3.02 22.06 -25.35
CA THR A 440 -3.59 20.81 -25.84
C THR A 440 -2.95 19.62 -25.14
N LEU A 441 -3.67 18.50 -25.07
CA LEU A 441 -3.17 17.21 -24.58
C LEU A 441 -2.96 16.20 -25.72
N GLU A 442 -3.14 16.60 -26.97
CA GLU A 442 -3.16 15.67 -28.11
C GLU A 442 -1.95 14.74 -28.17
N ASP A 443 -0.77 15.24 -27.78
CA ASP A 443 0.49 14.49 -27.85
C ASP A 443 0.51 13.31 -26.86
N LEU A 444 -0.38 13.26 -25.87
CA LEU A 444 -0.52 12.11 -24.97
C LEU A 444 -0.83 10.81 -25.73
N LYS A 445 -1.46 10.87 -26.91
CA LYS A 445 -1.77 9.69 -27.72
C LYS A 445 -0.53 8.87 -28.16
N HIS A 446 0.65 9.48 -28.08
CA HIS A 446 1.91 8.83 -28.47
C HIS A 446 2.41 7.84 -27.40
N PHE A 447 1.94 7.94 -26.15
CA PHE A 447 2.38 7.11 -25.02
C PHE A 447 1.55 5.83 -24.88
N ARG A 448 1.59 4.97 -25.91
CA ARG A 448 0.67 3.83 -26.07
C ARG A 448 0.76 2.76 -24.97
N GLU A 449 1.87 2.69 -24.27
CA GLU A 449 2.15 1.70 -23.21
C GLU A 449 1.79 2.19 -21.80
N LEU A 450 1.21 3.39 -21.67
CA LEU A 450 0.78 3.91 -20.38
C LEU A 450 -0.25 3.00 -19.71
N LYS A 451 0.08 2.60 -18.49
CA LYS A 451 -0.81 1.92 -17.54
C LYS A 451 -1.37 2.88 -16.50
N SER A 452 -0.65 3.95 -16.19
CA SER A 452 -1.05 4.97 -15.21
C SER A 452 -0.87 6.38 -15.77
N LEU A 453 -1.93 7.17 -15.77
CA LEU A 453 -1.91 8.57 -16.17
C LEU A 453 -2.57 9.44 -15.09
N ASN A 454 -1.80 10.39 -14.58
CA ASN A 454 -2.26 11.37 -13.61
C ASN A 454 -2.08 12.78 -14.19
N VAL A 455 -3.19 13.47 -14.39
CA VAL A 455 -3.26 14.79 -15.00
C VAL A 455 -3.82 15.76 -13.97
N ILE A 456 -2.99 16.73 -13.57
CA ILE A 456 -3.34 17.79 -12.65
C ILE A 456 -3.33 19.11 -13.42
N LEU A 457 -4.49 19.68 -13.71
CA LEU A 457 -4.59 20.97 -14.40
C LEU A 457 -5.29 21.99 -13.50
N ARG A 458 -4.73 23.19 -13.40
CA ARG A 458 -5.34 24.34 -12.71
C ARG A 458 -5.54 25.47 -13.71
N THR A 459 -6.80 25.88 -13.84
CA THR A 459 -7.29 26.88 -14.79
C THR A 459 -6.83 26.65 -16.24
N PRO A 460 -6.95 25.41 -16.79
CA PRO A 460 -6.61 25.15 -18.18
C PRO A 460 -7.61 25.80 -19.14
N CYS A 461 -7.15 26.06 -20.37
CA CYS A 461 -7.98 26.39 -21.53
C CYS A 461 -8.24 25.18 -22.45
N ILE A 462 -8.04 23.96 -21.94
CA ILE A 462 -8.17 22.70 -22.68
C ILE A 462 -9.57 22.13 -22.47
N THR A 463 -10.34 21.94 -23.54
CA THR A 463 -11.69 21.36 -23.52
C THR A 463 -11.73 19.91 -24.01
N ASN A 464 -10.76 19.54 -24.86
CA ASN A 464 -10.73 18.27 -25.56
C ASN A 464 -9.76 17.29 -24.88
N LEU A 465 -10.30 16.18 -24.37
CA LEU A 465 -9.56 15.07 -23.76
C LEU A 465 -9.56 13.80 -24.63
N SER A 466 -10.10 13.85 -25.85
CA SER A 466 -10.31 12.68 -26.70
C SER A 466 -9.05 11.90 -27.04
N CYS A 467 -7.88 12.55 -27.06
CA CYS A 467 -6.60 11.89 -27.32
C CYS A 467 -6.30 10.73 -26.34
N ILE A 468 -6.85 10.78 -25.12
CA ILE A 468 -6.71 9.73 -24.10
C ILE A 468 -7.33 8.41 -24.57
N GLU A 469 -8.29 8.41 -25.50
CA GLU A 469 -8.89 7.18 -26.06
C GLU A 469 -7.87 6.23 -26.71
N ASN A 470 -6.70 6.76 -27.10
CA ASN A 470 -5.60 5.99 -27.71
C ASN A 470 -4.78 5.22 -26.67
N LEU A 471 -4.95 5.50 -25.37
CA LEU A 471 -4.24 4.86 -24.26
C LEU A 471 -4.97 3.59 -23.83
N THR A 472 -5.12 2.63 -24.75
CA THR A 472 -6.00 1.46 -24.54
C THR A 472 -5.53 0.49 -23.45
N ASP A 473 -4.26 0.59 -23.03
CA ASP A 473 -3.69 -0.18 -21.92
C ASP A 473 -3.79 0.52 -20.56
N LEU A 474 -4.44 1.69 -20.50
CA LEU A 474 -4.56 2.44 -19.26
C LEU A 474 -5.39 1.68 -18.21
N ARG A 475 -4.83 1.55 -17.01
CA ARG A 475 -5.44 0.91 -15.83
C ARG A 475 -5.86 1.94 -14.79
N VAL A 476 -5.08 3.01 -14.64
CA VAL A 476 -5.33 4.09 -13.68
C VAL A 476 -5.40 5.40 -14.44
N LEU A 477 -6.54 6.09 -14.32
CA LEU A 477 -6.73 7.44 -14.84
C LEU A 477 -7.15 8.36 -13.69
N ASN A 478 -6.28 9.30 -13.35
CA ASN A 478 -6.58 10.38 -12.42
C ASN A 478 -6.62 11.71 -13.15
N LEU A 479 -7.80 12.29 -13.25
CA LEU A 479 -8.01 13.64 -13.77
C LEU A 479 -8.38 14.54 -12.59
N ASP A 480 -7.39 15.29 -12.11
CA ASP A 480 -7.56 16.35 -11.11
C ASP A 480 -7.49 17.71 -11.83
N ILE A 481 -8.58 18.06 -12.51
CA ILE A 481 -8.70 19.24 -13.35
C ILE A 481 -9.69 20.22 -12.74
N GLN A 482 -9.27 21.47 -12.56
CA GLN A 482 -10.12 22.53 -12.07
C GLN A 482 -10.00 23.76 -12.98
N SER A 483 -11.14 24.27 -13.45
CA SER A 483 -11.26 25.52 -14.19
C SER A 483 -12.63 26.12 -13.92
N ALA A 484 -12.72 27.46 -13.87
CA ALA A 484 -14.00 28.17 -13.73
C ALA A 484 -14.55 28.65 -15.08
N ASP A 485 -13.66 28.90 -16.04
CA ASP A 485 -14.01 29.52 -17.32
C ASP A 485 -13.96 28.52 -18.48
N THR A 486 -13.61 27.26 -18.21
CA THR A 486 -13.46 26.20 -19.22
C THR A 486 -14.09 24.93 -18.70
N GLN A 487 -14.89 24.28 -19.54
CA GLN A 487 -15.47 22.97 -19.26
C GLN A 487 -15.03 21.98 -20.31
N VAL A 488 -14.96 20.70 -19.93
CA VAL A 488 -14.72 19.62 -20.88
C VAL A 488 -15.91 19.50 -21.85
N GLU A 489 -15.64 19.15 -23.11
CA GLU A 489 -16.70 18.96 -24.12
C GLU A 489 -17.57 17.73 -23.85
N ASN A 490 -16.93 16.60 -23.55
CA ASN A 490 -17.56 15.32 -23.21
C ASN A 490 -16.50 14.39 -22.61
N VAL A 491 -16.92 13.19 -22.20
CA VAL A 491 -16.03 12.15 -21.66
C VAL A 491 -16.14 10.84 -22.43
N ASP A 492 -16.53 10.89 -23.70
CA ASP A 492 -16.81 9.72 -24.53
C ASP A 492 -15.58 8.82 -24.73
N PHE A 493 -14.39 9.43 -24.68
CA PHE A 493 -13.10 8.74 -24.76
C PHE A 493 -12.94 7.63 -23.72
N LEU A 494 -13.60 7.76 -22.55
CA LEU A 494 -13.59 6.75 -21.50
C LEU A 494 -14.08 5.40 -22.03
N GLY A 495 -15.03 5.40 -22.97
CA GLY A 495 -15.59 4.17 -23.53
C GLY A 495 -14.60 3.32 -24.34
N LYS A 496 -13.39 3.82 -24.63
CA LYS A 496 -12.31 3.05 -25.26
C LYS A 496 -11.34 2.43 -24.25
N LEU A 497 -11.37 2.88 -22.99
CA LEU A 497 -10.46 2.44 -21.94
C LEU A 497 -10.96 1.15 -21.27
N THR A 498 -11.11 0.09 -22.06
CA THR A 498 -11.75 -1.18 -21.64
C THR A 498 -11.01 -1.90 -20.51
N LYS A 499 -9.72 -1.61 -20.30
CA LYS A 499 -8.89 -2.19 -19.24
C LYS A 499 -8.81 -1.32 -17.98
N LEU A 500 -9.53 -0.20 -17.94
CA LEU A 500 -9.49 0.75 -16.83
C LEU A 500 -9.99 0.11 -15.53
N ARG A 501 -9.16 0.12 -14.49
CA ARG A 501 -9.47 -0.41 -13.15
C ARG A 501 -9.81 0.70 -12.16
N SER A 502 -9.14 1.84 -12.27
CA SER A 502 -9.32 2.99 -11.38
C SER A 502 -9.57 4.27 -12.17
N LEU A 503 -10.67 4.95 -11.85
CA LEU A 503 -11.02 6.25 -12.40
C LEU A 503 -11.25 7.24 -11.26
N ARG A 504 -10.45 8.31 -11.28
CA ARG A 504 -10.72 9.50 -10.51
C ARG A 504 -10.95 10.67 -11.45
N MET A 505 -12.12 11.28 -11.35
CA MET A 505 -12.48 12.46 -12.11
C MET A 505 -12.92 13.54 -11.15
N GLY A 506 -12.24 14.68 -11.19
CA GLY A 506 -12.55 15.76 -10.30
C GLY A 506 -11.55 16.90 -10.36
N GLY A 507 -11.62 17.77 -9.37
CA GLY A 507 -10.72 18.91 -9.19
C GLY A 507 -10.99 19.53 -7.83
N TRP A 508 -9.95 19.97 -7.13
CA TRP A 508 -10.09 20.67 -5.85
C TRP A 508 -9.30 21.97 -5.85
N TYR A 509 -9.97 23.07 -5.51
CA TYR A 509 -9.32 24.36 -5.35
C TYR A 509 -9.86 25.14 -4.15
N TRP A 510 -8.95 25.73 -3.38
CA TRP A 510 -9.24 26.29 -2.06
C TRP A 510 -9.90 27.68 -2.10
N LYS A 511 -9.86 28.40 -3.24
CA LYS A 511 -10.42 29.76 -3.33
C LYS A 511 -11.91 29.83 -3.70
N LYS A 512 -12.56 28.75 -4.17
CA LYS A 512 -14.02 28.71 -4.46
C LYS A 512 -14.57 27.28 -4.37
N GLN A 513 -15.80 27.13 -3.86
CA GLN A 513 -16.47 25.87 -3.49
C GLN A 513 -17.10 25.05 -4.65
N TYR A 514 -16.51 24.98 -5.85
CA TYR A 514 -17.11 24.20 -6.96
C TYR A 514 -16.05 23.58 -7.86
N ASN A 515 -16.34 22.38 -8.38
CA ASN A 515 -15.54 21.72 -9.39
C ASN A 515 -16.21 21.89 -10.77
N GLU A 516 -16.00 23.07 -11.37
CA GLU A 516 -16.75 23.56 -12.53
C GLU A 516 -16.33 22.91 -13.87
N TYR A 517 -15.11 22.35 -13.97
CA TYR A 517 -14.58 21.81 -15.24
C TYR A 517 -15.40 20.64 -15.80
N PHE A 518 -15.89 19.76 -14.93
CA PHE A 518 -16.71 18.60 -15.28
C PHE A 518 -18.21 18.83 -15.03
N GLU A 519 -18.63 20.07 -14.73
CA GLU A 519 -20.00 20.38 -14.33
C GLU A 519 -21.04 20.06 -15.41
N GLY A 520 -20.67 20.21 -16.69
CA GLY A 520 -21.50 19.85 -17.84
C GLY A 520 -21.66 18.34 -18.07
N ILE A 521 -20.94 17.48 -17.35
CA ILE A 521 -21.04 16.03 -17.49
C ILE A 521 -22.16 15.49 -16.61
N THR A 522 -23.32 15.24 -17.22
CA THR A 522 -24.53 14.74 -16.55
C THR A 522 -24.81 13.26 -16.80
N ASP A 523 -24.33 12.71 -17.92
CA ASP A 523 -24.46 11.30 -18.26
C ASP A 523 -23.09 10.61 -18.22
N LEU A 524 -22.99 9.53 -17.44
CA LEU A 524 -21.81 8.66 -17.32
C LEU A 524 -22.10 7.24 -17.81
N SER A 525 -23.17 7.03 -18.56
CA SER A 525 -23.53 5.73 -19.16
C SER A 525 -22.42 5.14 -20.03
N ILE A 526 -21.51 5.98 -20.56
CA ILE A 526 -20.32 5.54 -21.28
C ILE A 526 -19.43 4.59 -20.47
N LEU A 527 -19.44 4.70 -19.13
CA LEU A 527 -18.65 3.85 -18.25
C LEU A 527 -19.06 2.38 -18.33
N ARG A 528 -20.25 2.02 -18.85
CA ARG A 528 -20.63 0.63 -19.13
C ARG A 528 -19.64 -0.08 -20.06
N ASN A 529 -18.86 0.66 -20.83
CA ASN A 529 -17.80 0.12 -21.70
C ASN A 529 -16.47 -0.15 -20.97
N CYS A 530 -16.41 0.09 -19.66
CA CYS A 530 -15.25 -0.18 -18.79
C CYS A 530 -15.59 -1.29 -17.77
N PRO A 531 -15.81 -2.54 -18.21
CA PRO A 531 -16.40 -3.60 -17.36
C PRO A 531 -15.53 -4.00 -16.16
N HIS A 532 -14.22 -3.70 -16.20
CA HIS A 532 -13.25 -4.01 -15.14
C HIS A 532 -13.04 -2.85 -14.16
N LEU A 533 -13.84 -1.78 -14.27
CA LEU A 533 -13.72 -0.63 -13.36
C LEU A 533 -14.08 -1.08 -11.94
N ALA A 534 -13.11 -0.94 -11.04
CA ALA A 534 -13.20 -1.44 -9.66
C ALA A 534 -13.16 -0.32 -8.62
N TYR A 535 -12.55 0.82 -8.95
CA TYR A 535 -12.41 1.95 -8.04
C TYR A 535 -12.86 3.24 -8.74
N LEU A 536 -13.94 3.83 -8.23
CA LEU A 536 -14.55 5.00 -8.83
C LEU A 536 -14.60 6.17 -7.84
N THR A 537 -13.91 7.25 -8.18
CA THR A 537 -13.96 8.52 -7.46
C THR A 537 -14.53 9.59 -8.38
N LEU A 538 -15.72 10.07 -8.08
CA LEU A 538 -16.37 11.14 -8.84
C LEU A 538 -16.52 12.38 -7.96
N LYS A 539 -15.91 13.47 -8.42
CA LYS A 539 -16.17 14.81 -7.89
C LYS A 539 -16.94 15.62 -8.93
N THR A 540 -17.96 14.99 -9.51
CA THR A 540 -18.84 15.52 -10.55
C THR A 540 -20.27 15.44 -10.00
N GLY A 541 -20.85 16.59 -9.62
CA GLY A 541 -22.05 16.65 -8.79
C GLY A 541 -23.38 16.56 -9.54
N ASN A 542 -23.34 16.59 -10.88
CA ASN A 542 -24.51 16.79 -11.74
C ASN A 542 -24.95 15.51 -12.47
N VAL A 543 -24.48 14.35 -12.03
CA VAL A 543 -24.84 13.06 -12.64
C VAL A 543 -26.33 12.79 -12.44
N GLU A 544 -27.07 12.65 -13.54
CA GLU A 544 -28.53 12.53 -13.55
C GLU A 544 -29.04 11.11 -13.27
N SER A 545 -28.23 10.08 -13.53
CA SER A 545 -28.52 8.68 -13.23
C SER A 545 -27.25 7.88 -12.99
N TYR A 546 -27.33 6.94 -12.04
CA TYR A 546 -26.27 5.99 -11.71
C TYR A 546 -26.59 4.55 -12.13
N ASP A 547 -27.60 4.31 -12.97
CA ASP A 547 -28.00 2.97 -13.41
C ASP A 547 -26.90 2.22 -14.18
N PHE A 548 -25.83 2.91 -14.59
CA PHE A 548 -24.64 2.29 -15.20
C PHE A 548 -23.85 1.43 -14.21
N LEU A 549 -23.95 1.72 -12.91
CA LEU A 549 -23.27 0.94 -11.87
C LEU A 549 -23.74 -0.53 -11.85
N ALA A 550 -24.99 -0.81 -12.27
CA ALA A 550 -25.49 -2.19 -12.39
C ALA A 550 -24.70 -3.05 -13.40
N ASP A 551 -24.05 -2.43 -14.38
CA ASP A 551 -23.23 -3.12 -15.38
C ASP A 551 -21.73 -3.15 -15.00
N LEU A 552 -21.37 -2.66 -13.82
CA LEU A 552 -20.00 -2.59 -13.32
C LEU A 552 -19.84 -3.48 -12.07
N PRO A 553 -19.85 -4.81 -12.24
CA PRO A 553 -19.88 -5.74 -11.12
C PRO A 553 -18.60 -5.74 -10.29
N GLU A 554 -17.48 -5.25 -10.82
CA GLU A 554 -16.19 -5.22 -10.12
C GLU A 554 -16.00 -3.99 -9.22
N ILE A 555 -16.98 -3.09 -9.11
CA ILE A 555 -16.87 -1.91 -8.24
C ILE A 555 -16.76 -2.34 -6.77
N HIS A 556 -15.57 -2.16 -6.21
CA HIS A 556 -15.23 -2.41 -4.80
C HIS A 556 -15.20 -1.12 -3.98
N TYR A 557 -14.97 0.02 -4.64
CA TYR A 557 -14.84 1.34 -4.04
C TYR A 557 -15.64 2.38 -4.83
N LEU A 558 -16.53 3.09 -4.13
CA LEU A 558 -17.21 4.27 -4.66
C LEU A 558 -17.03 5.45 -3.71
N PHE A 559 -16.55 6.57 -4.25
CA PHE A 559 -16.50 7.86 -3.57
C PHE A 559 -17.16 8.95 -4.42
N LEU A 560 -18.21 9.56 -3.89
CA LEU A 560 -18.90 10.69 -4.51
C LEU A 560 -18.72 11.95 -3.65
N SER A 561 -18.12 12.99 -4.23
CA SER A 561 -17.94 14.27 -3.52
C SER A 561 -19.12 15.22 -3.75
N ARG A 562 -19.52 15.94 -2.70
CA ARG A 562 -20.62 16.90 -2.76
C ARG A 562 -20.20 18.13 -3.57
N ILE A 563 -21.07 18.56 -4.48
CA ILE A 563 -20.98 19.90 -5.08
C ILE A 563 -22.13 20.74 -4.51
N TRP A 564 -21.87 21.99 -4.14
CA TRP A 564 -22.89 22.88 -3.59
C TRP A 564 -23.91 23.26 -4.69
N GLY A 565 -25.12 23.71 -4.33
CA GLY A 565 -26.09 24.26 -5.31
C GLY A 565 -26.76 23.26 -6.27
N GLU A 566 -26.27 22.02 -6.35
CA GLU A 566 -26.65 21.06 -7.40
C GLU A 566 -27.44 19.85 -6.90
N LYS A 567 -28.07 19.15 -7.85
CA LYS A 567 -28.85 17.93 -7.60
C LYS A 567 -27.92 16.74 -7.37
N ASN A 568 -27.36 16.68 -6.17
CA ASN A 568 -26.54 15.58 -5.66
C ASN A 568 -27.37 14.28 -5.53
N LEU A 569 -27.57 13.55 -6.63
CA LEU A 569 -28.32 12.30 -6.65
C LEU A 569 -27.56 11.20 -5.91
N VAL A 570 -28.27 10.47 -5.05
CA VAL A 570 -27.71 9.31 -4.33
C VAL A 570 -28.00 8.04 -5.13
N PRO A 571 -26.98 7.27 -5.58
CA PRO A 571 -27.19 5.97 -6.21
C PRO A 571 -27.88 4.98 -5.27
N ASP A 572 -28.64 4.05 -5.84
CA ASP A 572 -29.16 2.89 -5.11
C ASP A 572 -27.99 1.94 -4.77
N GLU A 573 -27.81 1.67 -3.47
CA GLU A 573 -26.75 0.81 -2.95
C GLU A 573 -26.82 -0.63 -3.51
N SER A 574 -28.02 -1.09 -3.91
CA SER A 574 -28.22 -2.41 -4.50
C SER A 574 -27.55 -2.58 -5.88
N LEU A 575 -27.20 -1.47 -6.55
CA LEU A 575 -26.40 -1.49 -7.78
C LEU A 575 -24.94 -1.90 -7.54
N LEU A 576 -24.49 -1.91 -6.28
CA LEU A 576 -23.10 -2.08 -5.88
C LEU A 576 -22.94 -3.28 -4.93
N PRO A 577 -23.31 -4.51 -5.33
CA PRO A 577 -23.30 -5.65 -4.41
C PRO A 577 -21.90 -6.04 -3.92
N ASN A 578 -20.85 -5.72 -4.70
CA ASN A 578 -19.46 -6.06 -4.39
C ASN A 578 -18.65 -4.88 -3.81
N ALA A 579 -19.28 -3.71 -3.64
CA ALA A 579 -18.63 -2.56 -3.05
C ALA A 579 -18.41 -2.81 -1.55
N ARG A 580 -17.17 -2.71 -1.10
CA ARG A 580 -16.80 -2.80 0.32
C ARG A 580 -16.75 -1.43 0.97
N PHE A 581 -16.51 -0.39 0.16
CA PHE A 581 -16.52 1.00 0.57
C PHE A 581 -17.42 1.84 -0.31
N ILE A 582 -18.33 2.57 0.32
CA ILE A 582 -19.19 3.56 -0.33
C ILE A 582 -19.23 4.81 0.55
N GLU A 583 -18.69 5.91 0.04
CA GLU A 583 -18.86 7.24 0.62
C GLU A 583 -19.59 8.16 -0.35
N ILE A 584 -20.65 8.79 0.12
CA ILE A 584 -21.51 9.65 -0.68
C ILE A 584 -21.68 10.98 0.05
N TYR A 585 -21.12 12.03 -0.54
CA TYR A 585 -21.35 13.42 -0.11
C TYR A 585 -20.97 13.69 1.35
N GLY A 586 -19.90 13.04 1.83
CA GLY A 586 -19.38 13.11 3.19
C GLY A 586 -20.02 12.12 4.16
N GLU A 587 -21.00 11.33 3.72
CA GLU A 587 -21.63 10.27 4.51
C GLU A 587 -21.04 8.91 4.12
N GLN A 588 -20.55 8.17 5.10
CA GLN A 588 -20.05 6.81 4.92
C GLN A 588 -21.25 5.84 4.90
N VAL A 589 -21.67 5.41 3.71
CA VAL A 589 -22.84 4.55 3.50
C VAL A 589 -22.52 3.09 3.77
N ARG A 590 -21.38 2.61 3.26
CA ARG A 590 -20.93 1.24 3.47
C ARG A 590 -19.43 1.21 3.76
N PHE A 591 -19.08 0.42 4.77
CA PHE A 591 -17.70 0.15 5.15
C PHE A 591 -17.64 -1.22 5.78
N GLU A 592 -17.39 -2.22 4.95
CA GLU A 592 -17.23 -3.59 5.42
C GLU A 592 -15.82 -3.76 5.98
N ASN A 593 -15.68 -3.40 7.26
CA ASN A 593 -14.64 -3.98 8.08
C ASN A 593 -15.05 -5.41 8.42
N GLY A 594 -14.08 -6.32 8.52
CA GLY A 594 -14.26 -7.49 9.38
C GLY A 594 -14.88 -7.04 10.70
N GLU A 595 -15.86 -7.79 11.21
CA GLU A 595 -16.78 -7.37 12.28
C GLU A 595 -16.11 -6.50 13.37
N GLY A 596 -16.60 -5.27 13.60
CA GLY A 596 -16.27 -4.53 14.84
C GLY A 596 -15.82 -3.07 14.72
N TYR A 597 -16.46 -2.22 13.91
CA TYR A 597 -16.18 -0.78 13.94
C TYR A 597 -17.41 0.09 14.23
N ASP A 598 -17.25 1.00 15.18
CA ASP A 598 -18.12 2.16 15.42
C ASP A 598 -17.32 3.40 14.95
N PRO A 599 -17.86 4.25 14.06
CA PRO A 599 -17.13 5.40 13.50
C PRO A 599 -16.56 6.34 14.57
N PRO A 600 -15.49 7.11 14.26
CA PRO A 600 -14.96 8.09 15.18
C PRO A 600 -16.06 9.09 15.55
N TYR A 601 -16.15 9.44 16.83
CA TYR A 601 -17.16 10.34 17.42
C TYR A 601 -17.29 11.73 16.74
N ASN A 602 -16.41 12.08 15.81
CA ASN A 602 -16.46 13.34 15.06
C ASN A 602 -17.39 13.30 13.82
N LEU A 603 -18.04 12.16 13.57
CA LEU A 603 -18.99 11.97 12.46
C LEU A 603 -20.37 11.46 12.95
N ARG A 604 -20.80 11.86 14.14
CA ARG A 604 -22.20 11.69 14.62
C ARG A 604 -22.87 13.03 14.89
#